data_AF-A0A7S2FL81-F1
#
_entry.id   AF-A0A7S2FL81-F1
#
_cell.length_a   1.000
_cell.length_b   1.000
_cell.length_c   1.000
_cell.angle_alpha   90.00
_cell.angle_beta   90.00
_cell.angle_gamma   90.00
#
_symmetry.space_group_name_H-M   'P 1'
#
loop_
_entity.id
_entity.type
_entity.pdbx_description
1 polymer ?
#
loop_
_entity_poly.entity_id
_entity_poly.type
_entity_poly.pdbx_seq_one_letter_code
_entity_poly.pdbx_strand_id
1 'polypeptide(L)'
;KAAGVSEACLDCVRAAGAPADEMPDDLKNGLVDTLVGVTMVQAQHLSVRRAQMHIKSNAAITHTLIARICHDTAERYRAMDKKVMKLAKAGAGTVDPKTGKRKPVAENGVAKYFLAHIRYKQLYFMGMAYAMLGIGRVQQDDDEGVAYGIRNLMTATDMFDKAGIAAKAFVDAARTFVFIDNVTIMTALDDCKSVTKQIMEKANKVNQTVFFKPIPEQPDALPDRMSNIKAEPFPDYPIDPMWTNEMYACFNPQNGRKIQCGKVAEDMECCNQQ
;
A
#
# COMPACT_ATOMS: atom_id res chain seq x y z
N LYS A 1 -4.08 11.05 -6.55
CA LYS A 1 -5.40 10.78 -7.17
C LYS A 1 -6.14 9.57 -6.59
N ALA A 2 -5.78 8.31 -6.87
CA ALA A 2 -6.59 7.15 -6.47
C ALA A 2 -6.91 7.08 -4.96
N ALA A 3 -5.93 7.34 -4.09
CA ALA A 3 -6.15 7.39 -2.64
C ALA A 3 -7.21 8.43 -2.24
N GLY A 4 -7.17 9.63 -2.84
CA GLY A 4 -8.12 10.70 -2.55
C GLY A 4 -9.55 10.40 -3.04
N VAL A 5 -9.69 9.74 -4.18
CA VAL A 5 -11.01 9.27 -4.66
C VAL A 5 -11.61 8.26 -3.68
N SER A 6 -10.80 7.30 -3.22
CA SER A 6 -11.25 6.28 -2.28
C SER A 6 -11.55 6.85 -0.89
N GLU A 7 -10.78 7.83 -0.41
CA GLU A 7 -11.08 8.57 0.82
C GLU A 7 -12.40 9.35 0.70
N ALA A 8 -12.60 10.09 -0.38
CA ALA A 8 -13.85 10.81 -0.62
C ALA A 8 -15.07 9.88 -0.68
N CYS A 9 -14.92 8.70 -1.31
CA CYS A 9 -15.97 7.68 -1.31
C CYS A 9 -16.33 7.22 0.11
N LEU A 10 -15.33 6.94 0.94
CA LEU A 10 -15.54 6.56 2.34
C LEU A 10 -16.22 7.66 3.14
N ASP A 11 -15.85 8.92 2.93
CA ASP A 11 -16.44 10.05 3.64
C ASP A 11 -17.87 10.31 3.19
N CYS A 12 -18.19 10.20 1.89
CA CYS A 12 -19.56 10.26 1.38
C CYS A 12 -20.45 9.16 1.99
N VAL A 13 -19.96 7.92 2.06
CA VAL A 13 -20.71 6.79 2.65
C VAL A 13 -20.94 7.01 4.15
N ARG A 14 -19.94 7.50 4.88
CA ARG A 14 -20.08 7.84 6.31
C ARG A 14 -21.10 8.97 6.50
N ALA A 15 -21.06 10.01 5.67
CA ALA A 15 -21.97 11.15 5.72
C ALA A 15 -23.41 10.76 5.37
N ALA A 16 -23.61 9.83 4.43
CA ALA A 16 -24.92 9.31 4.06
C ALA A 16 -25.59 8.49 5.17
N GLY A 17 -24.82 7.99 6.16
CA GLY A 17 -25.37 7.28 7.32
C GLY A 17 -26.06 5.96 6.98
N ALA A 18 -25.69 5.33 5.85
CA ALA A 18 -26.33 4.10 5.39
C ALA A 18 -26.23 2.97 6.44
N PRO A 19 -27.31 2.21 6.69
CA PRO A 19 -27.28 1.05 7.58
C PRO A 19 -26.18 0.05 7.20
N ALA A 20 -25.49 -0.52 8.20
CA ALA A 20 -24.33 -1.38 7.95
C ALA A 20 -24.66 -2.72 7.26
N ASP A 21 -25.92 -3.10 7.24
CA ASP A 21 -26.50 -4.24 6.52
C ASP A 21 -26.83 -3.93 5.05
N GLU A 22 -26.99 -2.65 4.69
CA GLU A 22 -27.23 -2.20 3.31
C GLU A 22 -25.94 -1.80 2.58
N MET A 23 -24.82 -1.66 3.31
CA MET A 23 -23.52 -1.34 2.73
C MET A 23 -22.91 -2.55 2.00
N PRO A 24 -22.31 -2.34 0.80
CA PRO A 24 -21.52 -3.35 0.12
C PRO A 24 -20.40 -3.90 1.02
N ASP A 25 -20.11 -5.19 0.88
CA ASP A 25 -19.13 -5.90 1.71
C ASP A 25 -17.74 -5.24 1.70
N ASP A 26 -17.31 -4.66 0.59
CA ASP A 26 -16.01 -3.99 0.48
C ASP A 26 -15.89 -2.74 1.37
N LEU A 27 -16.99 -2.00 1.53
CA LEU A 27 -17.09 -0.81 2.38
C LEU A 27 -17.27 -1.21 3.84
N LYS A 28 -18.22 -2.11 4.10
CA LYS A 28 -18.55 -2.61 5.44
C LYS A 28 -17.35 -3.21 6.16
N ASN A 29 -16.53 -3.97 5.44
CA ASN A 29 -15.43 -4.71 6.04
C ASN A 29 -14.14 -3.85 6.13
N GLY A 30 -14.10 -2.66 5.51
CA GLY A 30 -12.93 -1.78 5.54
C GLY A 30 -11.82 -2.21 4.55
N LEU A 31 -12.21 -2.91 3.47
CA LEU A 31 -11.30 -3.23 2.37
C LEU A 31 -10.89 -1.95 1.63
N VAL A 32 -11.82 -1.00 1.43
CA VAL A 32 -11.55 0.29 0.78
C VAL A 32 -10.53 1.11 1.57
N ASP A 33 -10.61 1.16 2.90
CA ASP A 33 -9.59 1.82 3.73
C ASP A 33 -8.20 1.18 3.56
N THR A 34 -8.15 -0.15 3.40
CA THR A 34 -6.91 -0.87 3.14
C THR A 34 -6.35 -0.49 1.77
N LEU A 35 -7.21 -0.38 0.76
CA LEU A 35 -6.84 0.04 -0.59
C LEU A 35 -6.25 1.46 -0.58
N VAL A 36 -6.85 2.40 0.17
CA VAL A 36 -6.30 3.75 0.38
C VAL A 36 -4.88 3.65 0.91
N GLY A 37 -4.69 2.89 2.00
CA GLY A 37 -3.40 2.71 2.64
C GLY A 37 -2.34 2.12 1.69
N VAL A 38 -2.70 1.06 0.95
CA VAL A 38 -1.83 0.42 -0.07
C VAL A 38 -1.47 1.39 -1.19
N THR A 39 -2.43 2.17 -1.68
CA THR A 39 -2.20 3.17 -2.74
C THR A 39 -1.19 4.22 -2.30
N MET A 40 -1.31 4.69 -1.06
CA MET A 40 -0.41 5.69 -0.47
C MET A 40 1.03 5.17 -0.34
N VAL A 41 1.22 3.95 0.15
CA VAL A 41 2.57 3.35 0.27
C VAL A 41 3.17 2.99 -1.08
N GLN A 42 2.36 2.66 -2.09
CA GLN A 42 2.84 2.47 -3.46
C GLN A 42 3.32 3.79 -4.08
N ALA A 43 2.64 4.90 -3.82
CA ALA A 43 3.13 6.23 -4.21
C ALA A 43 4.43 6.61 -3.46
N GLN A 44 4.55 6.27 -2.18
CA GLN A 44 5.79 6.49 -1.41
C GLN A 44 6.94 5.63 -1.98
N HIS A 45 6.68 4.40 -2.44
CA HIS A 45 7.68 3.56 -3.11
C HIS A 45 8.24 4.23 -4.38
N LEU A 46 7.42 4.91 -5.18
CA LEU A 46 7.93 5.68 -6.32
C LEU A 46 8.89 6.79 -5.88
N SER A 47 8.62 7.42 -4.72
CA SER A 47 9.52 8.40 -4.13
C SER A 47 10.85 7.80 -3.68
N VAL A 48 10.85 6.58 -3.12
CA VAL A 48 12.08 5.83 -2.82
C VAL A 48 12.90 5.62 -4.09
N ARG A 49 12.29 5.10 -5.17
CA ARG A 49 13.00 4.84 -6.44
C ARG A 49 13.59 6.12 -7.03
N ARG A 50 12.83 7.22 -7.01
CA ARG A 50 13.32 8.54 -7.45
C ARG A 50 14.50 9.01 -6.60
N ALA A 51 14.43 8.92 -5.28
CA ALA A 51 15.53 9.28 -4.40
C ALA A 51 16.79 8.45 -4.69
N GLN A 52 16.65 7.13 -4.89
CA GLN A 52 17.77 6.26 -5.25
C GLN A 52 18.43 6.65 -6.58
N MET A 53 17.65 7.03 -7.60
CA MET A 53 18.20 7.49 -8.89
C MET A 53 19.00 8.79 -8.76
N HIS A 54 18.63 9.66 -7.82
CA HIS A 54 19.26 10.97 -7.64
C HIS A 54 20.33 11.02 -6.54
N ILE A 55 20.57 9.93 -5.81
CA ILE A 55 21.49 9.92 -4.67
C ILE A 55 22.93 10.33 -5.03
N LYS A 56 23.36 10.08 -6.28
CA LYS A 56 24.69 10.48 -6.77
C LYS A 56 24.73 11.88 -7.39
N SER A 57 23.59 12.41 -7.81
CA SER A 57 23.49 13.68 -8.54
C SER A 57 22.92 14.83 -7.72
N ASN A 58 22.38 14.55 -6.53
CA ASN A 58 21.81 15.54 -5.64
C ASN A 58 22.29 15.32 -4.20
N ALA A 59 23.15 16.21 -3.71
CA ALA A 59 23.72 16.15 -2.36
C ALA A 59 22.68 16.22 -1.23
N ALA A 60 21.48 16.76 -1.49
CA ALA A 60 20.39 16.76 -0.51
C ALA A 60 19.78 15.38 -0.30
N ILE A 61 19.98 14.43 -1.23
CA ILE A 61 19.47 13.07 -1.14
C ILE A 61 20.53 12.18 -0.52
N THR A 62 20.38 11.90 0.78
CA THR A 62 21.31 11.06 1.54
C THR A 62 20.77 9.64 1.73
N HIS A 63 21.65 8.68 2.02
CA HIS A 63 21.24 7.32 2.40
C HIS A 63 20.30 7.34 3.61
N THR A 64 20.56 8.18 4.60
CA THR A 64 19.71 8.37 5.78
C THR A 64 18.32 8.86 5.39
N LEU A 65 18.21 9.82 4.47
CA LEU A 65 16.91 10.28 3.96
C LEU A 65 16.11 9.13 3.35
N ILE A 66 16.74 8.31 2.49
CA ILE A 66 16.08 7.16 1.88
C ILE A 66 15.68 6.13 2.95
N ALA A 67 16.53 5.89 3.95
CA ALA A 67 16.21 5.00 5.06
C ALA A 67 14.96 5.47 5.84
N ARG A 68 14.80 6.77 6.09
CA ARG A 68 13.62 7.36 6.75
C ARG A 68 12.33 7.14 5.95
N ILE A 69 12.40 7.29 4.63
CA ILE A 69 11.29 7.09 3.69
C ILE A 69 10.91 5.60 3.64
N CYS A 70 11.90 4.71 3.57
CA CYS A 70 11.69 3.26 3.62
C CYS A 70 11.08 2.80 4.96
N HIS A 71 11.56 3.34 6.08
CA HIS A 71 11.03 3.05 7.42
C HIS A 71 9.57 3.48 7.53
N ASP A 72 9.21 4.69 7.08
CA ASP A 72 7.80 5.14 7.02
C ASP A 72 6.94 4.18 6.19
N THR A 73 7.45 3.78 5.01
CA THR A 73 6.74 2.86 4.10
C THR A 73 6.48 1.51 4.77
N ALA A 74 7.49 0.92 5.41
CA ALA A 74 7.36 -0.36 6.11
C ALA A 74 6.35 -0.28 7.26
N GLU A 75 6.37 0.79 8.03
CA GLU A 75 5.47 0.96 9.17
C GLU A 75 4.03 1.26 8.76
N ARG A 76 3.81 1.95 7.64
CA ARG A 76 2.48 2.08 7.04
C ARG A 76 1.92 0.74 6.58
N TYR A 77 2.74 -0.11 5.95
CA TYR A 77 2.34 -1.50 5.68
C TYR A 77 1.99 -2.26 6.97
N ARG A 78 2.84 -2.17 7.99
CA ARG A 78 2.61 -2.82 9.29
C ARG A 78 1.32 -2.38 9.97
N ALA A 79 0.97 -1.10 9.89
CA ALA A 79 -0.27 -0.57 10.45
C ALA A 79 -1.53 -1.19 9.80
N MET A 80 -1.43 -1.60 8.52
CA MET A 80 -2.51 -2.27 7.81
C MET A 80 -2.63 -3.76 8.15
N ASP A 81 -1.55 -4.44 8.55
CA ASP A 81 -1.53 -5.91 8.76
C ASP A 81 -2.65 -6.39 9.70
N LYS A 82 -2.81 -5.74 10.87
CA LYS A 82 -3.85 -6.12 11.84
C LYS A 82 -5.28 -5.99 11.26
N LYS A 83 -5.53 -4.95 10.46
CA LYS A 83 -6.85 -4.70 9.86
C LYS A 83 -7.14 -5.75 8.79
N VAL A 84 -6.20 -6.00 7.90
CA VAL A 84 -6.35 -6.98 6.82
C VAL A 84 -6.36 -8.42 7.33
N MET A 85 -5.64 -8.72 8.41
CA MET A 85 -5.67 -10.05 9.02
C MET A 85 -7.07 -10.37 9.58
N LYS A 86 -7.75 -9.38 10.18
CA LYS A 86 -9.16 -9.56 10.61
C LYS A 86 -10.04 -9.83 9.40
N LEU A 87 -9.85 -9.08 8.31
CA LEU A 87 -10.60 -9.26 7.05
C LEU A 87 -10.42 -10.64 6.43
N ALA A 88 -9.18 -11.12 6.37
CA ALA A 88 -8.87 -12.44 5.82
C ALA A 88 -9.56 -13.58 6.60
N LYS A 89 -9.75 -13.41 7.92
CA LYS A 89 -10.43 -14.36 8.80
C LYS A 89 -11.96 -14.21 8.82
N ALA A 90 -12.48 -13.05 8.46
CA ALA A 90 -13.89 -12.67 8.60
C ALA A 90 -14.76 -13.05 7.39
N GLY A 91 -14.39 -14.05 6.59
CA GLY A 91 -15.12 -14.40 5.37
C GLY A 91 -16.63 -14.61 5.58
N ALA A 92 -17.40 -14.49 4.50
CA ALA A 92 -18.85 -14.62 4.54
C ALA A 92 -19.24 -16.09 4.77
N GLY A 93 -19.55 -16.44 6.03
CA GLY A 93 -20.22 -17.69 6.34
C GLY A 93 -21.64 -17.66 5.78
N THR A 94 -21.95 -18.51 4.80
CA THR A 94 -23.33 -18.69 4.33
C THR A 94 -24.01 -19.76 5.19
N VAL A 95 -25.25 -19.49 5.61
CA VAL A 95 -26.11 -20.54 6.17
C VAL A 95 -26.63 -21.34 4.99
N ASP A 96 -26.36 -22.64 4.98
CA ASP A 96 -26.89 -23.51 3.94
C ASP A 96 -28.43 -23.58 4.08
N PRO A 97 -29.19 -23.12 3.07
CA PRO A 97 -30.65 -23.01 3.18
C PRO A 97 -31.34 -24.38 3.27
N LYS A 98 -30.67 -25.48 2.93
CA LYS A 98 -31.22 -26.84 3.03
C LYS A 98 -30.90 -27.52 4.36
N THR A 99 -29.80 -27.17 5.01
CA THR A 99 -29.33 -27.86 6.22
C THR A 99 -29.37 -27.01 7.48
N GLY A 100 -29.56 -25.69 7.36
CA GLY A 100 -29.52 -24.73 8.49
C GLY A 100 -28.15 -24.62 9.16
N LYS A 101 -27.14 -25.35 8.67
CA LYS A 101 -25.78 -25.34 9.20
C LYS A 101 -25.00 -24.19 8.56
N ARG A 102 -24.23 -23.45 9.38
CA ARG A 102 -23.24 -22.49 8.86
C ARG A 102 -22.20 -23.28 8.07
N LYS A 103 -22.05 -22.98 6.77
CA LYS A 103 -20.89 -23.44 6.01
C LYS A 103 -19.63 -22.86 6.64
N PRO A 104 -18.49 -23.58 6.58
CA PRO A 104 -17.20 -23.01 6.96
C PRO A 104 -17.03 -21.66 6.27
N VAL A 105 -16.56 -20.67 7.02
CA VAL A 105 -16.25 -19.34 6.50
C VAL A 105 -15.26 -19.52 5.35
N ALA A 106 -15.72 -19.32 4.11
CA ALA A 106 -14.83 -19.28 2.97
C ALA A 106 -13.96 -18.03 3.16
N GLU A 107 -12.67 -18.23 3.37
CA GLU A 107 -11.75 -17.14 3.67
C GLU A 107 -11.78 -16.09 2.55
N ASN A 108 -11.74 -14.80 2.91
CA ASN A 108 -11.78 -13.72 1.93
C ASN A 108 -10.45 -13.71 1.15
N GLY A 109 -10.47 -14.26 -0.06
CA GLY A 109 -9.27 -14.41 -0.88
C GLY A 109 -8.64 -13.06 -1.29
N VAL A 110 -9.44 -12.02 -1.49
CA VAL A 110 -8.93 -10.67 -1.77
C VAL A 110 -8.18 -10.12 -0.54
N ALA A 111 -8.73 -10.31 0.66
CA ALA A 111 -8.05 -9.92 1.89
C ALA A 111 -6.76 -10.74 2.13
N LYS A 112 -6.73 -12.04 1.76
CA LYS A 112 -5.49 -12.83 1.79
C LYS A 112 -4.43 -12.29 0.83
N TYR A 113 -4.84 -11.94 -0.39
CA TYR A 113 -3.98 -11.30 -1.38
C TYR A 113 -3.34 -10.03 -0.82
N PHE A 114 -4.14 -9.13 -0.25
CA PHE A 114 -3.64 -7.92 0.40
C PHE A 114 -2.73 -8.22 1.59
N LEU A 115 -3.09 -9.19 2.44
CA LEU A 115 -2.28 -9.55 3.60
C LEU A 115 -0.89 -10.05 3.19
N ALA A 116 -0.83 -10.91 2.17
CA ALA A 116 0.43 -11.43 1.64
C ALA A 116 1.26 -10.30 1.01
N HIS A 117 0.64 -9.40 0.24
CA HIS A 117 1.29 -8.21 -0.32
C HIS A 117 1.91 -7.33 0.77
N ILE A 118 1.12 -7.02 1.81
CA ILE A 118 1.51 -6.15 2.93
C ILE A 118 2.72 -6.73 3.65
N ARG A 119 2.70 -8.03 3.98
CA ARG A 119 3.80 -8.68 4.71
C ARG A 119 5.08 -8.74 3.90
N TYR A 120 4.99 -9.09 2.62
CA TYR A 120 6.12 -9.04 1.71
C TYR A 120 6.71 -7.63 1.64
N LYS A 121 5.90 -6.61 1.36
CA LYS A 121 6.41 -5.25 1.18
C LYS A 121 6.89 -4.61 2.48
N GLN A 122 6.28 -4.93 3.62
CA GLN A 122 6.79 -4.51 4.93
C GLN A 122 8.24 -4.97 5.12
N LEU A 123 8.52 -6.26 4.91
CA LEU A 123 9.87 -6.82 5.06
C LEU A 123 10.84 -6.26 4.02
N TYR A 124 10.40 -6.11 2.78
CA TYR A 124 11.19 -5.51 1.71
C TYR A 124 11.66 -4.09 2.08
N PHE A 125 10.75 -3.21 2.49
CA PHE A 125 11.11 -1.84 2.85
C PHE A 125 11.90 -1.74 4.16
N MET A 126 11.68 -2.67 5.10
CA MET A 126 12.52 -2.78 6.29
C MET A 126 13.96 -3.14 5.93
N GLY A 127 14.14 -4.12 5.03
CA GLY A 127 15.45 -4.49 4.49
C GLY A 127 16.11 -3.33 3.75
N MET A 128 15.37 -2.60 2.91
CA MET A 128 15.86 -1.40 2.24
C MET A 128 16.28 -0.29 3.21
N ALA A 129 15.54 -0.09 4.31
CA ALA A 129 15.88 0.92 5.31
C ALA A 129 17.22 0.62 5.98
N TYR A 130 17.42 -0.62 6.44
CA TYR A 130 18.69 -1.06 7.02
C TYR A 130 19.82 -1.10 5.98
N ALA A 131 19.54 -1.47 4.73
CA ALA A 131 20.55 -1.48 3.67
C ALA A 131 21.07 -0.05 3.42
N MET A 132 20.17 0.93 3.29
CA MET A 132 20.57 2.32 3.10
C MET A 132 21.35 2.86 4.30
N LEU A 133 20.88 2.59 5.52
CA LEU A 133 21.61 3.00 6.73
C LEU A 133 23.00 2.38 6.79
N GLY A 134 23.11 1.08 6.48
CA GLY A 134 24.38 0.37 6.44
C GLY A 134 25.34 0.90 5.37
N ILE A 135 24.85 1.18 4.16
CA ILE A 135 25.67 1.81 3.10
C ILE A 135 26.16 3.18 3.54
N GLY A 136 25.29 4.00 4.14
CA GLY A 136 25.65 5.32 4.63
C GLY A 136 26.75 5.27 5.68
N ARG A 137 26.68 4.31 6.62
CA ARG A 137 27.72 4.06 7.64
C ARG A 137 29.06 3.63 7.03
N VAL A 138 29.05 2.67 6.11
CA VAL A 138 30.27 2.22 5.43
C VAL A 138 30.94 3.35 4.65
N GLN A 139 30.17 4.27 4.08
CA GLN A 139 30.71 5.41 3.32
C GLN A 139 31.31 6.52 4.18
N GLN A 140 31.07 6.54 5.50
CA GLN A 140 31.73 7.49 6.39
C GLN A 140 33.23 7.18 6.56
N ASP A 141 33.66 5.95 6.21
CA ASP A 141 35.04 5.47 6.20
C ASP A 141 35.79 5.67 7.52
N ASP A 142 35.05 5.66 8.63
CA ASP A 142 35.56 5.63 9.99
C ASP A 142 35.40 4.23 10.63
N ASP A 143 36.17 3.99 11.69
CA ASP A 143 36.35 2.67 12.28
C ASP A 143 35.06 2.12 12.91
N GLU A 144 34.30 2.95 13.63
CA GLU A 144 32.99 2.56 14.18
C GLU A 144 31.95 2.38 13.07
N GLY A 145 31.91 3.28 12.10
CA GLY A 145 30.97 3.30 10.98
C GLY A 145 31.00 2.00 10.18
N VAL A 146 32.19 1.43 9.91
CA VAL A 146 32.28 0.16 9.18
C VAL A 146 31.65 -1.01 9.95
N ALA A 147 31.88 -1.13 11.26
CA ALA A 147 31.34 -2.22 12.06
C ALA A 147 29.80 -2.16 12.18
N TYR A 148 29.24 -0.99 12.48
CA TYR A 148 27.79 -0.76 12.48
C TYR A 148 27.18 -0.94 11.08
N GLY A 149 27.90 -0.48 10.05
CA GLY A 149 27.53 -0.67 8.65
C GLY A 149 27.35 -2.15 8.30
N ILE A 150 28.31 -3.00 8.67
CA ILE A 150 28.22 -4.46 8.49
C ILE A 150 26.99 -5.01 9.22
N ARG A 151 26.75 -4.66 10.48
CA ARG A 151 25.61 -5.18 11.25
C ARG A 151 24.26 -4.79 10.61
N ASN A 152 24.14 -3.57 10.12
CA ASN A 152 22.95 -3.10 9.41
C ASN A 152 22.74 -3.87 8.09
N LEU A 153 23.80 -4.11 7.32
CA LEU A 153 23.73 -4.88 6.07
C LEU A 153 23.40 -6.36 6.29
N MET A 154 23.91 -6.97 7.38
CA MET A 154 23.50 -8.31 7.81
C MET A 154 22.00 -8.37 8.10
N THR A 155 21.49 -7.39 8.86
CA THR A 155 20.06 -7.27 9.19
C THR A 155 19.23 -7.07 7.93
N ALA A 156 19.68 -6.23 7.00
CA ALA A 156 19.02 -6.03 5.71
C ALA A 156 18.91 -7.32 4.89
N THR A 157 19.99 -8.11 4.84
CA THR A 157 20.02 -9.38 4.12
C THR A 157 19.00 -10.38 4.69
N ASP A 158 18.92 -10.51 6.01
CA ASP A 158 17.91 -11.35 6.68
C ASP A 158 16.48 -10.89 6.37
N MET A 159 16.24 -9.57 6.34
CA MET A 159 14.94 -9.03 5.95
C MET A 159 14.59 -9.34 4.49
N PHE A 160 15.55 -9.27 3.56
CA PHE A 160 15.31 -9.66 2.16
C PHE A 160 15.04 -11.16 2.00
N ASP A 161 15.69 -12.01 2.79
CA ASP A 161 15.40 -13.44 2.81
C ASP A 161 13.97 -13.74 3.29
N LYS A 162 13.56 -13.11 4.39
CA LYS A 162 12.18 -13.19 4.89
C LYS A 162 11.18 -12.60 3.88
N ALA A 163 11.53 -11.51 3.21
CA ALA A 163 10.72 -10.90 2.16
C ALA A 163 10.55 -11.85 0.96
N GLY A 164 11.59 -12.59 0.57
CA GLY A 164 11.51 -13.59 -0.50
C GLY A 164 10.56 -14.76 -0.18
N ILE A 165 10.55 -15.23 1.06
CA ILE A 165 9.58 -16.24 1.52
C ILE A 165 8.14 -15.66 1.45
N ALA A 166 7.94 -14.44 1.95
CA ALA A 166 6.64 -13.78 1.92
C ALA A 166 6.18 -13.45 0.48
N ALA A 167 7.09 -13.12 -0.42
CA ALA A 167 6.81 -12.83 -1.82
C ALA A 167 6.23 -14.05 -2.55
N LYS A 168 6.73 -15.26 -2.26
CA LYS A 168 6.16 -16.50 -2.80
C LYS A 168 4.70 -16.67 -2.39
N ALA A 169 4.38 -16.47 -1.11
CA ALA A 169 3.01 -16.52 -0.62
C ALA A 169 2.10 -15.45 -1.28
N PHE A 170 2.67 -14.27 -1.57
CA PHE A 170 1.95 -13.23 -2.33
C PHE A 170 1.67 -13.66 -3.77
N VAL A 171 2.65 -14.20 -4.48
CA VAL A 171 2.48 -14.70 -5.85
C VAL A 171 1.43 -15.81 -5.91
N ASP A 172 1.47 -16.74 -4.97
CA ASP A 172 0.50 -17.83 -4.89
C ASP A 172 -0.92 -17.30 -4.63
N ALA A 173 -1.08 -16.35 -3.72
CA ALA A 173 -2.37 -15.70 -3.48
C ALA A 173 -2.86 -14.92 -4.70
N ALA A 174 -1.95 -14.25 -5.42
CA ALA A 174 -2.29 -13.41 -6.56
C ALA A 174 -2.76 -14.16 -7.79
N ARG A 175 -2.24 -15.38 -8.04
CA ARG A 175 -2.62 -16.23 -9.19
C ARG A 175 -4.11 -16.47 -9.31
N THR A 176 -4.86 -16.32 -8.21
CA THR A 176 -6.32 -16.49 -8.18
C THR A 176 -7.09 -15.25 -8.63
N PHE A 177 -6.45 -14.08 -8.73
CA PHE A 177 -7.11 -12.79 -9.02
C PHE A 177 -6.51 -12.07 -10.23
N VAL A 178 -5.20 -12.07 -10.36
CA VAL A 178 -4.47 -11.25 -11.35
C VAL A 178 -3.19 -11.95 -11.81
N PHE A 179 -2.77 -11.64 -13.03
CA PHE A 179 -1.43 -12.01 -13.47
C PHE A 179 -0.39 -11.19 -12.71
N ILE A 180 0.62 -11.87 -12.15
CA ILE A 180 1.77 -11.23 -11.53
C ILE A 180 3.04 -11.76 -12.16
N ASP A 181 3.90 -10.83 -12.57
CA ASP A 181 5.25 -11.14 -13.00
C ASP A 181 6.13 -11.52 -11.79
N ASN A 182 6.12 -12.82 -11.50
CA ASN A 182 6.95 -13.41 -10.45
C ASN A 182 8.45 -13.20 -10.71
N VAL A 183 8.89 -13.20 -11.98
CA VAL A 183 10.30 -13.05 -12.32
C VAL A 183 10.77 -11.68 -11.87
N THR A 184 10.06 -10.62 -12.26
CA THR A 184 10.42 -9.25 -11.85
C THR A 184 10.46 -9.07 -10.34
N ILE A 185 9.51 -9.65 -9.59
CA ILE A 185 9.47 -9.54 -8.12
C ILE A 185 10.69 -10.22 -7.48
N MET A 186 10.99 -11.45 -7.90
CA MET A 186 12.08 -12.24 -7.32
C MET A 186 13.44 -11.66 -7.73
N THR A 187 13.62 -11.27 -8.99
CA THR A 187 14.85 -10.60 -9.47
C THR A 187 15.12 -9.32 -8.70
N ALA A 188 14.10 -8.47 -8.48
CA ALA A 188 14.30 -7.23 -7.72
C ALA A 188 14.76 -7.47 -6.27
N LEU A 189 14.27 -8.55 -5.63
CA LEU A 189 14.72 -8.96 -4.29
C LEU A 189 16.16 -9.49 -4.31
N ASP A 190 16.46 -10.37 -5.26
CA ASP A 190 17.79 -10.97 -5.41
C ASP A 190 18.85 -9.92 -5.75
N ASP A 191 18.52 -8.93 -6.59
CA ASP A 191 19.40 -7.80 -6.90
C ASP A 191 19.70 -6.97 -5.65
N CYS A 192 18.66 -6.60 -4.88
CA CYS A 192 18.84 -5.84 -3.63
C CYS A 192 19.72 -6.62 -2.64
N LYS A 193 19.48 -7.92 -2.49
CA LYS A 193 20.24 -8.81 -1.62
C LYS A 193 21.69 -8.95 -2.09
N SER A 194 21.91 -9.16 -3.39
CA SER A 194 23.23 -9.32 -4.00
C SER A 194 24.08 -8.06 -3.80
N VAL A 195 23.54 -6.89 -4.10
CA VAL A 195 24.23 -5.60 -3.89
C VAL A 195 24.56 -5.40 -2.41
N THR A 196 23.62 -5.68 -1.51
CA THR A 196 23.81 -5.56 -0.06
C THR A 196 24.96 -6.46 0.42
N LYS A 197 24.99 -7.72 -0.03
CA LYS A 197 26.05 -8.68 0.30
C LYS A 197 27.41 -8.25 -0.23
N GLN A 198 27.50 -7.79 -1.47
CA GLN A 198 28.76 -7.33 -2.05
C GLN A 198 29.35 -6.14 -1.28
N ILE A 199 28.50 -5.20 -0.84
CA ILE A 199 28.95 -4.06 -0.02
C ILE A 199 29.40 -4.54 1.36
N MET A 200 28.64 -5.45 1.97
CA MET A 200 28.97 -6.05 3.27
C MET A 200 30.31 -6.81 3.25
N GLU A 201 30.56 -7.60 2.20
CA GLU A 201 31.81 -8.35 2.04
C GLU A 201 33.01 -7.41 1.89
N LYS A 202 32.87 -6.32 1.13
CA LYS A 202 33.90 -5.28 1.02
C LYS A 202 34.15 -4.61 2.37
N ALA A 203 33.09 -4.20 3.07
CA ALA A 203 33.20 -3.59 4.40
C ALA A 203 33.85 -4.54 5.41
N ASN A 204 33.48 -5.82 5.39
CA ASN A 204 34.05 -6.84 6.26
C ASN A 204 35.53 -7.08 5.98
N LYS A 205 35.94 -7.08 4.70
CA LYS A 205 37.36 -7.15 4.34
C LYS A 205 38.14 -5.96 4.93
N VAL A 206 37.64 -4.74 4.75
CA VAL A 206 38.27 -3.53 5.30
C VAL A 206 38.35 -3.62 6.83
N ASN A 207 37.27 -4.03 7.50
CA ASN A 207 37.27 -4.20 8.95
C ASN A 207 38.30 -5.24 9.41
N GLN A 208 38.41 -6.37 8.71
CA GLN A 208 39.36 -7.44 9.06
C GLN A 208 40.82 -7.11 8.74
N THR A 209 41.10 -6.11 7.90
CA THR A 209 42.47 -5.77 7.50
C THR A 209 42.96 -4.42 8.05
N VAL A 210 42.05 -3.50 8.39
CA VAL A 210 42.37 -2.12 8.78
C VAL A 210 41.89 -1.82 10.20
N PHE A 211 40.60 -1.98 10.48
CA PHE A 211 39.99 -1.42 11.69
C PHE A 211 39.90 -2.41 12.88
N PHE A 212 39.78 -3.71 12.60
CA PHE A 212 39.66 -4.81 13.55
C PHE A 212 38.56 -4.62 14.61
N LYS A 213 37.46 -3.95 14.24
CA LYS A 213 36.38 -3.63 15.19
C LYS A 213 35.42 -4.81 15.36
N PRO A 214 34.95 -5.05 16.59
CA PRO A 214 33.89 -6.02 16.83
C PRO A 214 32.60 -5.56 16.17
N ILE A 215 31.91 -6.47 15.48
CA ILE A 215 30.59 -6.20 14.89
C ILE A 215 29.57 -6.15 16.05
N PRO A 216 28.79 -5.06 16.18
CA PRO A 216 27.77 -4.96 17.22
C PRO A 216 26.72 -6.07 17.14
N GLU A 217 26.16 -6.49 18.27
CA GLU A 217 25.09 -7.49 18.30
C GLU A 217 23.75 -6.96 17.79
N GLN A 218 23.48 -5.67 17.96
CA GLN A 218 22.23 -5.05 17.54
C GLN A 218 22.49 -4.08 16.39
N PRO A 219 21.59 -4.02 15.40
CA PRO A 219 21.68 -2.98 14.37
C PRO A 219 21.44 -1.59 14.98
N ASP A 220 21.81 -0.56 14.23
CA ASP A 220 21.43 0.81 14.57
C ASP A 220 19.90 0.91 14.69
N ALA A 221 19.42 1.77 15.58
CA ALA A 221 18.02 2.19 15.54
C ALA A 221 17.73 2.86 14.19
N LEU A 222 16.63 2.47 13.54
CA LEU A 222 16.22 3.13 12.32
C LEU A 222 15.90 4.61 12.59
N PRO A 223 16.25 5.51 11.67
CA PRO A 223 16.00 6.94 11.85
C PRO A 223 14.50 7.24 11.82
N ASP A 224 14.13 8.40 12.37
CA ASP A 224 12.73 8.84 12.45
C ASP A 224 12.05 8.83 11.08
N ARG A 225 10.84 8.27 11.04
CA ARG A 225 10.03 8.08 9.83
C ARG A 225 9.81 9.42 9.13
N MET A 226 9.88 9.42 7.80
CA MET A 226 9.55 10.59 6.99
C MET A 226 8.53 10.21 5.93
N SER A 227 7.39 10.91 5.95
CA SER A 227 6.34 10.72 4.97
C SER A 227 6.26 11.89 4.00
N ASN A 228 6.29 11.59 2.71
CA ASN A 228 6.32 12.59 1.64
C ASN A 228 5.05 12.58 0.79
N ILE A 229 4.13 11.66 1.07
CA ILE A 229 2.93 11.47 0.28
C ILE A 229 1.70 11.79 1.12
N LYS A 230 0.82 12.61 0.54
CA LYS A 230 -0.52 12.89 1.01
C LYS A 230 -1.50 12.54 -0.09
N ALA A 231 -2.70 12.11 0.28
CA ALA A 231 -3.77 11.96 -0.69
C ALA A 231 -4.11 13.34 -1.23
N GLU A 232 -4.22 13.45 -2.56
CA GLU A 232 -4.74 14.66 -3.18
C GLU A 232 -6.24 14.69 -2.94
N PRO A 233 -6.79 15.78 -2.39
CA PRO A 233 -8.23 15.90 -2.21
C PRO A 233 -8.97 15.66 -3.52
N PHE A 234 -10.02 14.84 -3.47
CA PHE A 234 -10.94 14.74 -4.59
C PHE A 234 -11.88 15.94 -4.54
N PRO A 235 -12.02 16.72 -5.63
CA PRO A 235 -12.88 17.89 -5.62
C PRO A 235 -14.35 17.46 -5.53
N ASP A 236 -15.11 18.18 -4.71
CA ASP A 236 -16.56 18.12 -4.77
C ASP A 236 -17.03 18.78 -6.07
N TYR A 237 -17.77 18.02 -6.87
CA TYR A 237 -18.39 18.56 -8.05
C TYR A 237 -19.76 19.14 -7.67
N PRO A 238 -20.10 20.36 -8.13
CA PRO A 238 -21.44 20.89 -7.92
C PRO A 238 -22.46 19.94 -8.56
N ILE A 239 -23.65 19.90 -7.97
CA ILE A 239 -24.78 19.19 -8.56
C ILE A 239 -24.99 19.73 -9.98
N ASP A 240 -25.19 18.83 -10.95
CA ASP A 240 -25.41 19.20 -12.34
C ASP A 240 -26.57 20.22 -12.42
N PRO A 241 -26.41 21.37 -13.13
CA PRO A 241 -27.46 22.38 -13.25
C PRO A 241 -28.81 21.86 -13.77
N MET A 242 -28.84 20.69 -14.42
CA MET A 242 -30.07 20.01 -14.83
C MET A 242 -30.90 19.51 -13.65
N TRP A 243 -30.32 19.33 -12.46
CA TRP A 243 -31.05 19.03 -11.23
C TRP A 243 -31.61 20.31 -10.62
N THR A 244 -32.81 20.67 -11.05
CA THR A 244 -33.54 21.82 -10.51
C THR A 244 -34.49 21.41 -9.37
N ASN A 245 -34.99 22.39 -8.61
CA ASN A 245 -35.97 22.15 -7.56
C ASN A 245 -37.27 21.52 -8.11
N GLU A 246 -37.64 21.86 -9.35
CA GLU A 246 -38.79 21.28 -10.05
C GLU A 246 -38.58 19.78 -10.32
N MET A 247 -37.38 19.38 -10.77
CA MET A 247 -37.03 17.96 -10.95
C MET A 247 -37.09 17.19 -9.62
N TYR A 248 -36.56 17.76 -8.52
CA TYR A 248 -36.70 17.15 -7.19
C TYR A 248 -38.16 17.01 -6.74
N ALA A 249 -39.00 18.00 -7.06
CA ALA A 249 -40.43 17.96 -6.74
C ALA A 249 -41.17 16.82 -7.46
N CYS A 250 -40.67 16.36 -8.61
CA CYS A 250 -41.19 15.19 -9.33
C CYS A 250 -41.00 13.86 -8.60
N PHE A 251 -40.01 13.78 -7.72
CA PHE A 251 -39.73 12.60 -6.90
C PHE A 251 -40.38 12.66 -5.51
N ASN A 252 -41.12 13.73 -5.19
CA ASN A 252 -41.89 13.81 -3.96
C ASN A 252 -43.18 12.97 -4.11
N PRO A 253 -43.34 11.86 -3.35
CA PRO A 253 -44.51 11.00 -3.46
C PRO A 253 -45.83 11.71 -3.10
N GLN A 254 -45.78 12.83 -2.38
CA GLN A 254 -46.96 13.66 -2.11
C GLN A 254 -47.36 14.56 -3.30
N ASN A 255 -46.43 14.85 -4.23
CA ASN A 255 -46.67 15.64 -5.44
C ASN A 255 -46.91 14.80 -6.70
N GLY A 256 -46.72 13.47 -6.63
CA GLY A 256 -46.87 12.54 -7.77
C GLY A 256 -48.26 12.50 -8.42
N ARG A 257 -49.26 13.20 -7.88
CA ARG A 257 -50.59 13.38 -8.49
C ARG A 257 -50.76 14.68 -9.29
N LYS A 258 -49.77 15.56 -9.34
CA LYS A 258 -49.89 16.90 -9.97
C LYS A 258 -48.95 17.15 -11.15
N ILE A 259 -48.17 16.18 -11.57
CA ILE A 259 -47.36 16.32 -12.78
C ILE A 259 -48.14 15.71 -13.93
N GLN A 260 -48.94 16.56 -14.60
CA GLN A 260 -49.28 16.29 -15.98
C GLN A 260 -47.98 16.44 -16.75
N CYS A 261 -47.42 15.33 -17.27
CA CYS A 261 -46.44 15.43 -18.34
C CYS A 261 -47.06 16.30 -19.43
N GLY A 262 -46.57 17.54 -19.57
CA GLY A 262 -46.93 18.40 -20.67
C GLY A 262 -46.61 17.65 -21.97
N LYS A 263 -47.51 17.74 -22.95
CA LYS A 263 -47.25 17.19 -24.28
C LYS A 263 -45.89 17.73 -24.76
N VAL A 264 -44.98 16.83 -25.08
CA VAL A 264 -43.76 17.16 -25.81
C VAL A 264 -44.21 17.84 -27.10
N ALA A 265 -43.69 19.04 -27.37
CA ALA A 265 -43.95 19.72 -28.62
C ALA A 265 -43.42 18.83 -29.77
N GLU A 266 -44.24 18.58 -30.79
CA GLU A 266 -43.98 17.60 -31.86
C GLU A 266 -42.75 17.94 -32.73
N ASP A 267 -42.04 19.02 -32.42
CA ASP A 267 -40.96 19.64 -33.16
C ASP A 267 -39.57 19.58 -32.48
N MET A 268 -39.41 18.85 -31.37
CA MET A 268 -38.07 18.50 -30.88
C MET A 268 -37.54 17.23 -31.53
N GLU A 269 -36.69 17.41 -32.55
CA GLU A 269 -35.81 16.37 -33.10
C GLU A 269 -34.92 15.80 -31.98
N CYS A 270 -35.30 14.66 -31.45
CA CYS A 270 -34.46 13.85 -30.57
C CYS A 270 -33.29 13.28 -31.40
N CYS A 271 -32.09 13.76 -31.13
CA CYS A 271 -30.79 13.15 -31.41
C CYS A 271 -30.71 12.25 -32.66
N ASN A 272 -30.33 12.84 -33.80
CA ASN A 272 -29.78 12.06 -34.91
C ASN A 272 -28.54 11.30 -34.43
N GLN A 273 -28.62 9.98 -34.47
CA GLN A 273 -27.51 9.06 -34.30
C GLN A 273 -26.47 9.33 -35.40
N GLN A 274 -25.21 9.54 -35.00
CA GLN A 274 -24.02 9.22 -35.79
C GLN A 274 -23.20 8.18 -35.03
#